data_AF-A0A971KJV0-F1
#
_entry.id   AF-A0A971KJV0-F1
#
_cell.length_a   1.000
_cell.length_b   1.000
_cell.length_c   1.000
_cell.angle_alpha   90.00
_cell.angle_beta   90.00
_cell.angle_gamma   90.00
#
_symmetry.space_group_name_H-M   'P 1'
#
loop_
_entity.id
_entity.type
_entity.pdbx_description
1 polymer ?
#
loop_
_entity_poly.entity_id
_entity_poly.type
_entity_poly.pdbx_seq_one_letter_code
_entity_poly.pdbx_strand_id
1 'polypeptide(L)'
;MKKTEKTRSAMITIAGRPNVGKSTLTNKLLGEKVAIVSNKPQTTRNRICAVINKGDTQLVLVDTPGFHKARTKLGEYMVKIVRQSVADVEAVALVVEPIPSAGVQETQLIDRIKQNKVPAILVINKIDTVAKEELLAVILAYSALHEFAAIVPVSAKTGEGLEELMEEFLKFSLSGPWLFPEDMVTDQPDKQVCAEIVREKLLYCLDEEIPHGTAVEVTKFSERVDTEIIDLEVTIYCEKAGHKGIIIGKNGEMLKKIGTMARADIEKFMGTKVYLQTWVKVKDSWRDRDGLLKNFGYKG
;
A
#
# COMPACT_ATOMS: atom_id res chain seq x y z
N MET A 1 -11.58 -37.32 -18.25
CA MET A 1 -11.29 -36.90 -16.85
C MET A 1 -10.44 -35.64 -16.93
N LYS A 2 -10.98 -34.46 -16.56
CA LYS A 2 -10.14 -33.26 -16.41
C LYS A 2 -9.24 -33.50 -15.20
N LYS A 3 -7.92 -33.53 -15.38
CA LYS A 3 -6.98 -33.39 -14.26
C LYS A 3 -7.33 -32.05 -13.61
N THR A 4 -7.97 -32.07 -12.45
CA THR A 4 -7.97 -30.91 -11.55
C THR A 4 -6.52 -30.67 -11.19
N GLU A 5 -5.89 -29.70 -11.85
CA GLU A 5 -4.58 -29.21 -11.44
C GLU A 5 -4.69 -28.82 -9.97
N LYS A 6 -3.82 -29.38 -9.13
CA LYS A 6 -3.79 -29.07 -7.71
C LYS A 6 -3.26 -27.66 -7.58
N THR A 7 -4.16 -26.68 -7.58
CA THR A 7 -3.82 -25.29 -7.31
C THR A 7 -3.41 -25.12 -5.85
N ARG A 8 -2.61 -24.09 -5.61
CA ARG A 8 -2.17 -23.69 -4.27
C ARG A 8 -2.35 -22.19 -4.09
N SER A 9 -2.55 -21.76 -2.85
CA SER A 9 -2.62 -20.34 -2.53
C SER A 9 -2.02 -20.00 -1.17
N ALA A 10 -1.49 -18.79 -1.03
CA ALA A 10 -1.11 -18.21 0.26
C ALA A 10 -1.45 -16.73 0.28
N MET A 11 -1.96 -16.27 1.42
CA MET A 11 -2.10 -14.86 1.75
C MET A 11 -0.98 -14.45 2.70
N ILE A 12 -0.20 -13.45 2.32
CA ILE A 12 0.94 -12.95 3.09
C ILE A 12 0.71 -11.48 3.42
N THR A 13 0.64 -11.15 4.70
CA THR A 13 0.51 -9.75 5.12
C THR A 13 1.86 -9.06 5.18
N ILE A 14 1.98 -7.96 4.45
CA ILE A 14 3.15 -7.07 4.50
C ILE A 14 2.92 -6.05 5.61
N ALA A 15 3.64 -6.22 6.73
CA ALA A 15 3.51 -5.40 7.93
C ALA A 15 4.81 -4.65 8.24
N GLY A 16 4.72 -3.54 8.97
CA GLY A 16 5.88 -2.73 9.36
C GLY A 16 5.51 -1.27 9.61
N ARG A 17 6.44 -0.52 10.19
CA ARG A 17 6.22 0.91 10.45
C ARG A 17 6.04 1.73 9.15
N PRO A 18 5.54 2.98 9.21
CA PRO A 18 5.53 3.85 8.05
C PRO A 18 6.92 3.97 7.40
N ASN A 19 6.95 4.12 6.07
CA ASN A 19 8.14 4.41 5.26
C ASN A 19 9.22 3.30 5.15
N VAL A 20 9.05 2.12 5.73
CA VAL A 20 9.97 0.97 5.53
C VAL A 20 9.95 0.38 4.11
N GLY A 21 9.04 0.84 3.24
CA GLY A 21 8.97 0.44 1.83
C GLY A 21 8.01 -0.71 1.51
N LYS A 22 6.97 -0.93 2.34
CA LYS A 22 5.93 -1.97 2.13
C LYS A 22 5.30 -1.91 0.73
N SER A 23 4.70 -0.78 0.36
CA SER A 23 4.05 -0.61 -0.96
C SER A 23 5.05 -0.67 -2.12
N THR A 24 6.29 -0.20 -1.92
CA THR A 24 7.36 -0.36 -2.91
C THR A 24 7.67 -1.84 -3.14
N LEU A 25 7.79 -2.61 -2.06
CA LEU A 25 8.03 -4.05 -2.10
C LEU A 25 6.88 -4.77 -2.81
N THR A 26 5.63 -4.48 -2.43
CA THR A 26 4.43 -5.07 -3.04
C THR A 26 4.38 -4.81 -4.54
N ASN A 27 4.52 -3.55 -4.97
CA ASN A 27 4.51 -3.20 -6.39
C ASN A 27 5.66 -3.88 -7.16
N LYS A 28 6.85 -3.97 -6.55
CA LYS A 28 8.03 -4.54 -7.20
C LYS A 28 7.91 -6.06 -7.36
N LEU A 29 7.34 -6.76 -6.37
CA LEU A 29 7.06 -8.20 -6.45
C LEU A 29 5.95 -8.52 -7.45
N LEU A 30 4.93 -7.66 -7.53
CA LEU A 30 3.85 -7.80 -8.52
C LEU A 30 4.32 -7.48 -9.95
N GLY A 31 5.25 -6.53 -10.10
CA GLY A 31 5.65 -5.99 -11.41
C GLY A 31 4.75 -4.84 -11.90
N GLU A 32 3.68 -4.53 -11.17
CA GLU A 32 2.72 -3.48 -11.47
C GLU A 32 2.51 -2.53 -10.28
N LYS A 33 2.05 -1.30 -10.57
CA LYS A 33 1.81 -0.28 -9.55
C LYS A 33 0.35 -0.32 -9.09
N VAL A 34 0.07 -1.10 -8.06
CA VAL A 34 -1.27 -1.23 -7.43
C VAL A 34 -1.43 -0.44 -6.13
N ALA A 35 -0.31 -0.10 -5.48
CA ALA A 35 -0.27 0.72 -4.28
C ALA A 35 0.52 2.02 -4.52
N ILE A 36 0.11 3.12 -3.89
CA ILE A 36 0.83 4.39 -4.02
C ILE A 36 2.08 4.42 -3.13
N VAL A 37 3.09 5.17 -3.56
CA VAL A 37 4.37 5.28 -2.84
C VAL A 37 4.71 6.76 -2.59
N SER A 38 5.09 7.07 -1.36
CA SER A 38 5.62 8.38 -0.98
C SER A 38 6.55 8.23 0.21
N ASN A 39 7.49 9.17 0.37
CA ASN A 39 8.34 9.31 1.55
C ASN A 39 7.59 9.92 2.74
N LYS A 40 6.35 10.40 2.54
CA LYS A 40 5.52 10.94 3.61
C LYS A 40 4.84 9.80 4.39
N PRO A 41 4.72 9.91 5.73
CA PRO A 41 4.04 8.90 6.54
C PRO A 41 2.54 8.82 6.17
N GLN A 42 1.85 7.76 6.60
CA GLN A 42 0.42 7.56 6.30
C GLN A 42 0.12 7.55 4.78
N THR A 43 1.08 7.10 3.98
CA THR A 43 0.92 6.89 2.54
C THR A 43 -0.16 5.85 2.29
N THR A 44 -0.05 4.63 2.80
CA THR A 44 -1.08 3.59 2.65
C THR A 44 -2.15 3.73 3.75
N ARG A 45 -3.43 3.80 3.36
CA ARG A 45 -4.57 3.96 4.28
C ARG A 45 -5.53 2.77 4.31
N ASN A 46 -5.61 2.03 3.21
CA ASN A 46 -6.46 0.85 3.07
C ASN A 46 -5.62 -0.42 3.03
N ARG A 47 -6.26 -1.56 3.26
CA ARG A 47 -5.74 -2.88 2.89
C ARG A 47 -5.80 -3.00 1.36
N ILE A 48 -4.70 -3.42 0.74
CA ILE A 48 -4.63 -3.64 -0.70
C ILE A 48 -4.13 -5.06 -0.92
N CYS A 49 -4.87 -5.87 -1.67
CA CYS A 49 -4.39 -7.17 -2.14
C CYS A 49 -3.67 -6.98 -3.48
N ALA A 50 -2.47 -7.52 -3.59
CA ALA A 50 -1.74 -7.71 -4.83
C ALA A 50 -1.68 -9.21 -5.12
N VAL A 51 -2.21 -9.62 -6.27
CA VAL A 51 -2.37 -11.02 -6.65
C VAL A 51 -1.28 -11.39 -7.65
N ILE A 52 -0.47 -12.39 -7.31
CA ILE A 52 0.67 -12.84 -8.10
C ILE A 52 0.46 -14.31 -8.42
N ASN A 53 0.24 -14.62 -9.70
CA ASN A 53 0.11 -15.99 -10.20
C ASN A 53 1.48 -16.49 -10.66
N LYS A 54 1.97 -17.60 -10.09
CA LYS A 54 3.24 -18.25 -10.47
C LYS A 54 3.03 -19.74 -10.64
N GLY A 55 2.86 -20.18 -11.89
CA GLY A 55 2.55 -21.57 -12.20
C GLY A 55 1.19 -21.98 -11.62
N ASP A 56 1.18 -23.02 -10.78
CA ASP A 56 -0.03 -23.54 -10.11
C ASP A 56 -0.37 -22.80 -8.80
N THR A 57 0.44 -21.81 -8.40
CA THR A 57 0.36 -21.15 -7.11
C THR A 57 -0.07 -19.68 -7.24
N GLN A 58 -1.08 -19.28 -6.47
CA GLN A 58 -1.50 -17.88 -6.34
C GLN A 58 -1.06 -17.31 -5.00
N LEU A 59 -0.21 -16.29 -5.04
CA LEU A 59 0.23 -15.56 -3.87
C LEU A 59 -0.55 -14.24 -3.76
N VAL A 60 -1.16 -13.99 -2.61
CA VAL A 60 -1.89 -12.75 -2.33
C VAL A 60 -1.11 -11.95 -1.30
N LEU A 61 -0.41 -10.91 -1.75
CA LEU A 61 0.27 -9.97 -0.85
C LEU A 61 -0.73 -8.93 -0.35
N VAL A 62 -0.87 -8.83 0.97
CA VAL A 62 -1.74 -7.87 1.61
C VAL A 62 -0.89 -6.69 2.09
N ASP A 63 -0.86 -5.61 1.32
CA ASP A 63 -0.23 -4.35 1.74
C ASP A 63 -1.13 -3.64 2.75
N THR A 64 -0.51 -3.17 3.84
CA THR A 64 -1.21 -2.60 4.99
C THR A 64 -0.73 -1.20 5.34
N PRO A 65 -1.57 -0.37 5.99
CA PRO A 65 -1.12 0.89 6.55
C PRO A 65 0.10 0.73 7.47
N GLY A 66 0.96 1.74 7.52
CA GLY A 66 2.08 1.71 8.48
C GLY A 66 1.57 1.71 9.93
N PHE A 67 2.09 0.80 10.75
CA PHE A 67 1.66 0.69 12.14
C PHE A 67 2.16 1.87 12.99
N HIS A 68 1.22 2.61 13.59
CA HIS A 68 1.52 3.83 14.38
C HIS A 68 0.45 4.07 15.46
N LYS A 69 0.73 4.99 16.39
CA LYS A 69 -0.25 5.43 17.39
C LYS A 69 -1.32 6.30 16.74
N ALA A 70 -2.58 5.90 16.85
CA ALA A 70 -3.72 6.67 16.35
C ALA A 70 -3.89 8.00 17.10
N ARG A 71 -4.26 9.05 16.36
CA ARG A 71 -4.58 10.40 16.89
C ARG A 71 -5.90 10.97 16.34
N THR A 72 -6.51 10.28 15.38
CA THR A 72 -7.77 10.62 14.70
C THR A 72 -8.53 9.34 14.42
N LYS A 73 -9.83 9.42 14.09
CA LYS A 73 -10.61 8.23 13.72
C LYS A 73 -10.08 7.52 12.47
N LEU A 74 -9.57 8.26 11.49
CA LEU A 74 -8.82 7.66 10.37
C LEU A 74 -7.59 6.86 10.85
N GLY A 75 -6.88 7.37 11.85
CA GLY A 75 -5.77 6.66 12.49
C GLY A 75 -6.21 5.36 13.17
N GLU A 76 -7.33 5.41 13.90
CA GLU A 76 -7.91 4.24 14.55
C GLU A 76 -8.33 3.17 13.54
N TYR A 77 -8.96 3.61 12.44
CA TYR A 77 -9.29 2.76 11.29
C TYR A 77 -8.04 2.08 10.72
N MET A 78 -6.97 2.83 10.43
CA MET A 78 -5.73 2.26 9.90
C MET A 78 -5.10 1.23 10.85
N VAL A 79 -5.10 1.52 12.15
CA VAL A 79 -4.62 0.56 13.17
C VAL A 79 -5.50 -0.69 13.19
N LYS A 80 -6.84 -0.54 13.09
CA LYS A 80 -7.77 -1.67 13.02
C LYS A 80 -7.48 -2.56 11.80
N ILE A 81 -7.27 -1.97 10.63
CA ILE A 81 -6.93 -2.71 9.41
C ILE A 81 -5.65 -3.52 9.57
N VAL A 82 -4.59 -2.93 10.13
CA VAL A 82 -3.33 -3.66 10.38
C VAL A 82 -3.57 -4.84 11.34
N ARG A 83 -4.35 -4.63 12.41
CA ARG A 83 -4.67 -5.69 13.38
C ARG A 83 -5.44 -6.83 12.74
N GLN A 84 -6.41 -6.53 11.89
CA GLN A 84 -7.22 -7.53 11.19
C GLN A 84 -6.40 -8.25 10.12
N SER A 85 -5.46 -7.57 9.45
CA SER A 85 -4.66 -8.18 8.38
C SER A 85 -3.59 -9.14 8.92
N VAL A 86 -3.19 -9.02 10.19
CA VAL A 86 -2.29 -9.96 10.85
C VAL A 86 -3.05 -11.20 11.37
N ALA A 87 -4.38 -11.15 11.40
CA ALA A 87 -5.23 -12.31 11.62
C ALA A 87 -5.59 -12.94 10.26
N ASP A 88 -5.79 -14.26 10.23
CA ASP A 88 -6.28 -15.00 9.05
C ASP A 88 -5.35 -14.96 7.81
N VAL A 89 -4.03 -15.05 8.01
CA VAL A 89 -3.02 -15.19 6.94
C VAL A 89 -2.09 -16.37 7.19
N GLU A 90 -1.55 -16.96 6.12
CA GLU A 90 -0.60 -18.06 6.20
C GLU A 90 0.77 -17.60 6.76
N ALA A 91 1.18 -16.35 6.48
CA ALA A 91 2.35 -15.75 7.12
C ALA A 91 2.30 -14.21 7.13
N VAL A 92 3.18 -13.62 7.94
CA VAL A 92 3.43 -12.18 7.98
C VAL A 92 4.86 -11.88 7.51
N ALA A 93 5.01 -11.01 6.52
CA ALA A 93 6.30 -10.40 6.18
C ALA A 93 6.48 -9.12 7.00
N LEU A 94 7.30 -9.19 8.06
CA LEU A 94 7.67 -8.03 8.86
C LEU A 94 8.79 -7.26 8.15
N VAL A 95 8.43 -6.15 7.50
CA VAL A 95 9.37 -5.29 6.78
C VAL A 95 9.97 -4.26 7.72
N VAL A 96 11.30 -4.22 7.76
CA VAL A 96 12.09 -3.29 8.58
C VAL A 96 13.15 -2.59 7.74
N GLU A 97 13.71 -1.51 8.28
CA GLU A 97 14.91 -0.87 7.73
C GLU A 97 16.17 -1.52 8.34
N PRO A 98 17.35 -1.38 7.73
CA PRO A 98 18.57 -2.06 8.18
C PRO A 98 19.18 -1.31 9.38
N ILE A 99 18.46 -1.31 10.50
CA ILE A 99 18.84 -0.68 11.75
C ILE A 99 18.97 -1.77 12.81
N PRO A 100 20.11 -1.88 13.55
CA PRO A 100 20.37 -2.96 14.50
C PRO A 100 19.62 -2.77 15.83
N SER A 101 18.34 -2.41 15.76
CA SER A 101 17.44 -2.29 16.89
C SER A 101 15.98 -2.33 16.42
N ALA A 102 15.13 -2.96 17.22
CA ALA A 102 13.68 -2.87 17.04
C ALA A 102 13.14 -1.66 17.82
N GLY A 103 12.37 -0.82 17.13
CA GLY A 103 11.63 0.26 17.77
C GLY A 103 10.34 -0.24 18.42
N VAL A 104 9.61 0.68 19.04
CA VAL A 104 8.33 0.40 19.71
C VAL A 104 7.30 -0.22 18.74
N GLN A 105 7.29 0.22 17.49
CA GLN A 105 6.34 -0.25 16.48
C GLN A 105 6.66 -1.68 16.04
N GLU A 106 7.94 -1.99 15.82
CA GLU A 106 8.41 -3.33 15.50
C GLU A 106 8.13 -4.30 16.65
N THR A 107 8.45 -3.93 17.90
CA THR A 107 8.16 -4.76 19.09
C THR A 107 6.67 -5.05 19.21
N GLN A 108 5.80 -4.05 19.03
CA GLN A 108 4.35 -4.25 19.09
C GLN A 108 3.81 -5.13 17.95
N LEU A 109 4.42 -5.09 16.76
CA LEU A 109 4.07 -5.99 15.67
C LEU A 109 4.53 -7.43 15.96
N ILE A 110 5.74 -7.61 16.48
CA ILE A 110 6.28 -8.89 16.91
C ILE A 110 5.39 -9.52 17.99
N ASP A 111 4.97 -8.75 18.99
CA ASP A 111 4.07 -9.25 20.05
C ASP A 111 2.74 -9.73 19.48
N ARG A 112 2.21 -9.05 18.44
CA ARG A 112 0.98 -9.48 17.76
C ARG A 112 1.18 -10.76 16.96
N ILE A 113 2.30 -10.88 16.25
CA ILE A 113 2.66 -12.09 15.51
C ILE A 113 2.69 -13.28 16.49
N LYS A 114 3.36 -13.12 17.64
CA LYS A 114 3.41 -14.13 18.71
C LYS A 114 2.03 -14.47 19.27
N GLN A 115 1.19 -13.47 19.54
CA GLN A 115 -0.17 -13.67 20.06
C GLN A 115 -1.06 -14.47 19.10
N ASN A 116 -0.97 -14.19 17.80
CA ASN A 116 -1.76 -14.88 16.79
C ASN A 116 -1.15 -16.22 16.35
N LYS A 117 0.10 -16.52 16.76
CA LYS A 117 0.85 -17.73 16.39
C LYS A 117 0.98 -17.93 14.88
N VAL A 118 1.07 -16.82 14.15
CA VAL A 118 1.23 -16.82 12.70
C VAL A 118 2.73 -16.85 12.37
N PRO A 119 3.19 -17.68 11.41
CA PRO A 119 4.57 -17.66 10.95
C PRO A 119 4.98 -16.27 10.45
N ALA A 120 6.23 -15.88 10.68
CA ALA A 120 6.73 -14.59 10.22
C ALA A 120 8.06 -14.71 9.47
N ILE A 121 8.20 -13.89 8.44
CA ILE A 121 9.43 -13.69 7.68
C ILE A 121 9.91 -12.27 8.00
N LEU A 122 11.16 -12.14 8.43
CA LEU A 122 11.77 -10.82 8.58
C LEU A 122 12.31 -10.37 7.22
N VAL A 123 11.82 -9.23 6.74
CA VAL A 123 12.27 -8.63 5.48
C VAL A 123 13.05 -7.37 5.81
N ILE A 124 14.37 -7.43 5.70
CA ILE A 124 15.25 -6.28 5.96
C ILE A 124 15.36 -5.50 4.65
N ASN A 125 14.50 -4.52 4.45
CA ASN A 125 14.45 -3.74 3.21
C ASN A 125 15.47 -2.60 3.22
N LYS A 126 15.73 -2.01 2.04
CA LYS A 126 16.66 -0.89 1.81
C LYS A 126 18.12 -1.25 2.07
N ILE A 127 18.52 -2.49 1.80
CA ILE A 127 19.94 -2.89 1.92
C ILE A 127 20.87 -2.09 1.01
N ASP A 128 20.34 -1.41 -0.02
CA ASP A 128 21.09 -0.49 -0.86
C ASP A 128 21.59 0.77 -0.13
N THR A 129 21.18 0.98 1.13
CA THR A 129 21.59 2.15 1.94
C THR A 129 22.66 1.84 2.98
N VAL A 130 23.10 0.59 3.12
CA VAL A 130 24.06 0.15 4.15
C VAL A 130 25.10 -0.80 3.56
N ALA A 131 26.21 -0.97 4.27
CA ALA A 131 27.20 -2.00 3.93
C ALA A 131 26.69 -3.40 4.33
N LYS A 132 27.13 -4.46 3.65
CA LYS A 132 26.64 -5.83 3.89
C LYS A 132 26.99 -6.34 5.28
N GLU A 133 28.12 -5.88 5.82
CA GLU A 133 28.63 -6.23 7.14
C GLU A 133 27.71 -5.74 8.27
N GLU A 134 26.97 -4.64 8.04
CA GLU A 134 26.04 -4.07 9.02
C GLU A 134 24.77 -4.93 9.18
N LEU A 135 24.43 -5.75 8.18
CA LEU A 135 23.22 -6.57 8.20
C LEU A 135 23.25 -7.64 9.29
N LEU A 136 24.44 -8.16 9.65
CA LEU A 136 24.56 -9.18 10.69
C LEU A 136 24.06 -8.66 12.04
N ALA A 137 24.37 -7.40 12.37
CA ALA A 137 23.90 -6.79 13.61
C ALA A 137 22.37 -6.60 13.61
N VAL A 138 21.78 -6.29 12.46
CA VAL A 138 20.31 -6.22 12.28
C VAL A 138 19.68 -7.58 12.51
N ILE A 139 20.20 -8.62 11.85
CA ILE A 139 19.71 -9.99 11.98
C ILE A 139 19.75 -10.43 13.45
N LEU A 140 20.88 -10.24 14.13
CA LEU A 140 21.02 -10.62 15.55
C LEU A 140 20.01 -9.88 16.45
N ALA A 141 19.82 -8.58 16.24
CA ALA A 141 18.90 -7.77 17.04
C ALA A 141 17.44 -8.26 16.93
N TYR A 142 16.99 -8.63 15.73
CA TYR A 142 15.62 -9.12 15.52
C TYR A 142 15.44 -10.59 15.89
N SER A 143 16.42 -11.45 15.61
CA SER A 143 16.39 -12.87 16.00
C SER A 143 16.35 -13.06 17.52
N ALA A 144 16.91 -12.12 18.30
CA ALA A 144 16.78 -12.11 19.75
C ALA A 144 15.34 -11.85 20.24
N LEU A 145 14.48 -11.26 19.41
CA LEU A 145 13.12 -10.88 19.77
C LEU A 145 12.09 -11.92 19.33
N HIS A 146 12.32 -12.62 18.22
CA HIS A 146 11.39 -13.60 17.68
C HIS A 146 12.09 -14.60 16.76
N GLU A 147 11.63 -15.84 16.79
CA GLU A 147 12.03 -16.87 15.84
C GLU A 147 11.25 -16.67 14.53
N PHE A 148 11.94 -16.19 13.50
CA PHE A 148 11.38 -16.03 12.16
C PHE A 148 11.58 -17.30 11.34
N ALA A 149 10.61 -17.63 10.49
CA ALA A 149 10.69 -18.76 9.56
C ALA A 149 11.77 -18.53 8.48
N ALA A 150 12.00 -17.28 8.11
CA ALA A 150 13.09 -16.86 7.25
C ALA A 150 13.48 -15.40 7.54
N ILE A 151 14.72 -15.04 7.23
CA ILE A 151 15.22 -13.65 7.29
C ILE A 151 15.83 -13.33 5.94
N VAL A 152 15.22 -12.39 5.22
CA VAL A 152 15.58 -12.08 3.83
C VAL A 152 15.94 -10.60 3.71
N PRO A 153 17.22 -10.27 3.52
CA PRO A 153 17.64 -8.91 3.18
C PRO A 153 17.27 -8.58 1.73
N VAL A 154 16.61 -7.44 1.51
CA VAL A 154 16.14 -7.03 0.17
C VAL A 154 16.34 -5.54 -0.10
N SER A 155 16.36 -5.18 -1.37
CA SER A 155 16.09 -3.80 -1.80
C SER A 155 14.89 -3.79 -2.74
N ALA A 156 13.75 -3.30 -2.25
CA ALA A 156 12.57 -3.07 -3.09
C ALA A 156 12.85 -2.05 -4.22
N LYS A 157 13.89 -1.22 -4.08
CA LYS A 157 14.29 -0.23 -5.08
C LYS A 157 15.06 -0.89 -6.24
N THR A 158 16.11 -1.66 -5.92
CA THR A 158 16.98 -2.27 -6.94
C THR A 158 16.44 -3.61 -7.44
N GLY A 159 15.74 -4.36 -6.59
CA GLY A 159 15.29 -5.72 -6.83
C GLY A 159 16.17 -6.80 -6.18
N GLU A 160 17.27 -6.41 -5.50
CA GLU A 160 18.14 -7.36 -4.79
C GLU A 160 17.33 -8.14 -3.73
N GLY A 161 17.51 -9.46 -3.69
CA GLY A 161 16.87 -10.38 -2.74
C GLY A 161 15.38 -10.68 -2.98
N LEU A 162 14.73 -10.10 -4.01
CA LEU A 162 13.29 -10.30 -4.21
C LEU A 162 12.92 -11.68 -4.75
N GLU A 163 13.80 -12.31 -5.52
CA GLU A 163 13.58 -13.68 -6.00
C GLU A 163 13.60 -14.67 -4.83
N GLU A 164 14.61 -14.57 -3.95
CA GLU A 164 14.72 -15.34 -2.71
C GLU A 164 13.51 -15.10 -1.80
N LEU A 165 13.08 -13.85 -1.63
CA LEU A 165 11.88 -13.52 -0.85
C LEU A 165 10.62 -14.18 -1.43
N MET A 166 10.49 -14.18 -2.76
CA MET A 166 9.36 -14.82 -3.43
C MET A 166 9.38 -16.34 -3.18
N GLU A 167 10.55 -16.98 -3.24
CA GLU A 167 10.68 -18.40 -2.92
C GLU A 167 10.29 -18.70 -1.48
N GLU A 168 10.69 -17.88 -0.51
CA GLU A 168 10.25 -18.01 0.88
C GLU A 168 8.73 -17.87 1.03
N PHE A 169 8.11 -16.91 0.33
CA PHE A 169 6.65 -16.74 0.34
C PHE A 169 5.90 -17.97 -0.20
N LEU A 170 6.40 -18.60 -1.26
CA LEU A 170 5.74 -19.77 -1.88
C LEU A 170 5.72 -20.99 -0.96
N LYS A 171 6.63 -21.10 0.02
CA LYS A 171 6.65 -22.19 1.00
C LYS A 171 5.42 -22.21 1.92
N PHE A 172 4.72 -21.08 2.04
CA PHE A 172 3.50 -20.95 2.84
C PHE A 172 2.23 -21.30 2.06
N SER A 173 2.35 -21.68 0.78
CA SER A 173 1.21 -22.06 -0.04
C SER A 173 0.53 -23.33 0.45
N LEU A 174 -0.79 -23.25 0.64
CA LEU A 174 -1.65 -24.36 1.01
C LEU A 174 -2.34 -24.91 -0.24
N SER A 175 -2.59 -26.22 -0.26
CA SER A 175 -3.40 -26.83 -1.33
C SER A 175 -4.84 -26.32 -1.24
N GLY A 176 -5.38 -25.83 -2.36
CA GLY A 176 -6.70 -25.22 -2.38
C GLY A 176 -6.98 -24.47 -3.68
N PRO A 177 -8.23 -24.02 -3.89
CA PRO A 177 -8.53 -23.16 -5.03
C PRO A 177 -7.77 -21.84 -4.91
N TRP A 178 -7.49 -21.21 -6.05
CA TRP A 178 -7.09 -19.81 -6.05
C TRP A 178 -8.16 -18.93 -5.41
N LEU A 179 -7.72 -17.87 -4.74
CA LEU A 179 -8.56 -16.93 -4.00
C LEU A 179 -9.21 -15.88 -4.90
N PHE A 180 -8.55 -15.56 -6.02
CA PHE A 180 -8.97 -14.57 -7.00
C PHE A 180 -8.92 -15.13 -8.43
N PRO A 181 -9.70 -14.54 -9.36
CA PRO A 181 -9.56 -14.81 -10.80
C PRO A 181 -8.13 -14.62 -11.32
N GLU A 182 -7.79 -15.32 -12.41
CA GLU A 182 -6.45 -15.33 -12.98
C GLU A 182 -5.99 -13.96 -13.52
N ASP A 183 -6.93 -13.18 -14.05
CA ASP A 183 -6.71 -11.86 -14.65
C ASP A 183 -6.68 -10.71 -13.63
N MET A 184 -7.01 -11.01 -12.37
CA MET A 184 -7.09 -10.01 -11.32
C MET A 184 -5.72 -9.78 -10.67
N VAL A 185 -5.20 -8.55 -10.76
CA VAL A 185 -3.93 -8.14 -10.14
C VAL A 185 -4.11 -7.46 -8.78
N THR A 186 -5.30 -6.89 -8.51
CA THR A 186 -5.62 -6.25 -7.22
C THR A 186 -7.12 -6.30 -6.92
N ASP A 187 -7.49 -6.20 -5.64
CA ASP A 187 -8.87 -6.10 -5.14
C ASP A 187 -9.48 -4.69 -5.21
N GLN A 188 -8.70 -3.71 -5.66
CA GLN A 188 -9.17 -2.35 -5.80
C GLN A 188 -9.88 -2.11 -7.14
N PRO A 189 -11.08 -1.50 -7.14
CA PRO A 189 -11.69 -1.01 -8.37
C PRO A 189 -10.81 0.07 -9.04
N ASP A 190 -10.80 0.15 -10.37
CA ASP A 190 -9.99 1.11 -11.13
C ASP A 190 -10.18 2.57 -10.68
N LYS A 191 -11.43 2.95 -10.38
CA LYS A 191 -11.75 4.28 -9.84
C LYS A 191 -11.02 4.57 -8.53
N GLN A 192 -10.82 3.56 -7.68
CA GLN A 192 -10.10 3.70 -6.43
C GLN A 192 -8.60 3.83 -6.68
N VAL A 193 -8.04 3.06 -7.61
CA VAL A 193 -6.64 3.19 -8.03
C VAL A 193 -6.38 4.59 -8.61
N CYS A 194 -7.30 5.12 -9.43
CA CYS A 194 -7.21 6.49 -9.96
C CYS A 194 -7.25 7.56 -8.86
N ALA A 195 -8.15 7.42 -7.88
CA ALA A 195 -8.22 8.33 -6.72
C ALA A 195 -6.90 8.32 -5.93
N GLU A 196 -6.33 7.14 -5.75
CA GLU A 196 -5.06 6.94 -5.06
C GLU A 196 -3.88 7.55 -5.85
N ILE A 197 -3.83 7.40 -7.18
CA ILE A 197 -2.81 8.06 -8.01
C ILE A 197 -2.83 9.58 -7.84
N VAL A 198 -4.02 10.20 -7.81
CA VAL A 198 -4.14 11.65 -7.53
C VAL A 198 -3.65 11.96 -6.11
N ARG A 199 -3.99 11.14 -5.12
CA ARG A 199 -3.55 11.29 -3.73
C ARG A 199 -2.03 11.17 -3.58
N GLU A 200 -1.38 10.30 -4.35
CA GLU A 200 0.07 10.20 -4.41
C GLU A 200 0.69 11.52 -4.87
N LYS A 201 0.09 12.19 -5.87
CA LYS A 201 0.60 13.48 -6.36
C LYS A 201 0.37 14.60 -5.35
N LEU A 202 -0.70 14.54 -4.57
CA LEU A 202 -0.91 15.43 -3.42
C LEU A 202 0.20 15.23 -2.38
N LEU A 203 0.51 13.97 -2.01
CA LEU A 203 1.62 13.66 -1.10
C LEU A 203 2.97 14.12 -1.66
N TYR A 204 3.17 14.05 -2.97
CA TYR A 204 4.42 14.48 -3.59
C TYR A 204 4.57 16.00 -3.66
N CYS A 205 3.51 16.72 -4.01
CA CYS A 205 3.56 18.15 -4.32
C CYS A 205 3.28 19.07 -3.14
N LEU A 206 2.66 18.58 -2.08
CA LEU A 206 2.28 19.37 -0.90
C LEU A 206 3.11 18.95 0.31
N ASP A 207 3.38 19.90 1.20
CA ASP A 207 4.21 19.69 2.38
C ASP A 207 3.41 19.83 3.69
N GLU A 208 4.13 19.67 4.80
CA GLU A 208 3.59 19.78 6.17
C GLU A 208 2.39 18.84 6.40
N GLU A 209 1.39 19.26 7.18
CA GLU A 209 0.21 18.43 7.44
C GLU A 209 -0.78 18.34 6.27
N ILE A 210 -0.65 19.20 5.27
CA ILE A 210 -1.67 19.44 4.24
C ILE A 210 -2.06 18.15 3.50
N PRO A 211 -1.14 17.36 2.91
CA PRO A 211 -1.52 16.17 2.17
C PRO A 211 -2.19 15.12 3.08
N HIS A 212 -1.82 15.05 4.36
CA HIS A 212 -2.43 14.12 5.31
C HIS A 212 -3.88 14.49 5.65
N GLY A 213 -4.27 15.75 5.49
CA GLY A 213 -5.64 16.23 5.60
C GLY A 213 -6.48 16.08 4.32
N THR A 214 -5.98 15.40 3.28
CA THR A 214 -6.70 15.23 2.01
C THR A 214 -7.40 13.87 1.87
N ALA A 215 -8.55 13.87 1.20
CA ALA A 215 -9.22 12.69 0.66
C ALA A 215 -9.55 12.92 -0.82
N VAL A 216 -9.60 11.86 -1.61
CA VAL A 216 -9.85 11.94 -3.06
C VAL A 216 -11.03 11.04 -3.41
N GLU A 217 -12.00 11.59 -4.12
CA GLU A 217 -13.18 10.88 -4.61
C GLU A 217 -13.26 11.03 -6.14
N VAL A 218 -13.47 9.92 -6.84
CA VAL A 218 -13.82 9.94 -8.26
C VAL A 218 -15.33 10.11 -8.37
N THR A 219 -15.77 11.25 -8.90
CA THR A 219 -17.19 11.62 -9.06
C THR A 219 -17.76 11.23 -10.43
N LYS A 220 -16.89 11.06 -11.43
CA LYS A 220 -17.25 10.54 -12.77
C LYS A 220 -16.13 9.63 -13.27
N PHE A 221 -16.50 8.47 -13.77
CA PHE A 221 -15.61 7.54 -14.47
C PHE A 221 -16.43 6.91 -15.59
N SER A 222 -16.18 7.32 -16.83
CA SER A 222 -16.94 6.82 -17.99
C SER A 222 -16.09 6.89 -19.25
N GLU A 223 -16.17 5.87 -20.09
CA GLU A 223 -15.67 5.95 -21.46
C GLU A 223 -16.53 6.90 -22.27
N ARG A 224 -15.88 7.78 -23.03
CA ARG A 224 -16.56 8.73 -23.89
C ARG A 224 -16.99 8.01 -25.17
N VAL A 225 -18.29 8.12 -25.48
CA VAL A 225 -18.93 7.52 -26.65
C VAL A 225 -18.13 7.80 -27.93
N ASP A 226 -17.95 6.76 -28.75
CA ASP A 226 -17.24 6.78 -30.04
C ASP A 226 -15.76 7.21 -29.96
N THR A 227 -15.14 7.10 -28.78
CA THR A 227 -13.71 7.36 -28.56
C THR A 227 -13.14 6.36 -27.57
N GLU A 228 -11.81 6.21 -27.53
CA GLU A 228 -11.13 5.42 -26.48
C GLU A 228 -10.81 6.27 -25.23
N ILE A 229 -11.34 7.50 -25.13
CA ILE A 229 -10.99 8.44 -24.06
C ILE A 229 -11.84 8.16 -22.81
N ILE A 230 -11.20 8.08 -21.66
CA ILE A 230 -11.88 8.02 -20.36
C ILE A 230 -12.10 9.43 -19.83
N ASP A 231 -13.36 9.80 -19.55
CA ASP A 231 -13.71 10.98 -18.78
C ASP A 231 -13.62 10.67 -17.28
N LEU A 232 -12.73 11.39 -16.60
CA LEU A 232 -12.47 11.21 -15.17
C LEU A 232 -12.64 12.54 -14.44
N GLU A 233 -13.61 12.62 -13.53
CA GLU A 233 -13.77 13.76 -12.62
C GLU A 233 -13.39 13.36 -11.21
N VAL A 234 -12.54 14.18 -10.59
CA VAL A 234 -11.99 13.93 -9.26
C VAL A 234 -12.25 15.12 -8.36
N THR A 235 -12.80 14.87 -7.17
CA THR A 235 -12.89 15.86 -6.10
C THR A 235 -11.86 15.57 -5.02
N ILE A 236 -10.99 16.54 -4.79
CA ILE A 236 -10.01 16.58 -3.69
C ILE A 236 -10.66 17.32 -2.52
N TYR A 237 -10.83 16.62 -1.40
CA TYR A 237 -11.33 17.19 -0.16
C TYR A 237 -10.16 17.58 0.76
N CYS A 238 -10.27 18.72 1.42
CA CYS A 238 -9.33 19.15 2.46
C CYS A 238 -10.05 19.66 3.71
N GLU A 239 -9.37 19.64 4.86
CA GLU A 239 -9.97 19.98 6.16
C GLU A 239 -10.16 21.46 6.43
N LYS A 240 -9.48 22.36 5.72
CA LYS A 240 -9.50 23.81 6.01
C LYS A 240 -9.54 24.62 4.72
N ALA A 241 -10.18 25.79 4.77
CA ALA A 241 -10.18 26.75 3.66
C ALA A 241 -8.76 27.21 3.26
N GLY A 242 -7.86 27.40 4.24
CA GLY A 242 -6.46 27.72 3.98
C GLY A 242 -5.75 26.64 3.16
N HIS A 243 -6.03 25.35 3.45
CA HIS A 243 -5.46 24.24 2.69
C HIS A 243 -5.97 24.22 1.26
N LYS A 244 -7.25 24.55 1.03
CA LYS A 244 -7.81 24.67 -0.33
C LYS A 244 -7.02 25.69 -1.16
N GLY A 245 -6.67 26.84 -0.58
CA GLY A 245 -5.85 27.85 -1.25
C GLY A 245 -4.47 27.30 -1.66
N ILE A 246 -3.82 26.53 -0.80
CA ILE A 246 -2.50 25.94 -1.06
C ILE A 246 -2.56 24.83 -2.12
N ILE A 247 -3.57 23.96 -2.06
CA ILE A 247 -3.79 22.89 -3.05
C ILE A 247 -4.04 23.48 -4.43
N ILE A 248 -4.82 24.56 -4.52
CA ILE A 248 -5.03 25.28 -5.78
C ILE A 248 -3.73 25.94 -6.23
N GLY A 249 -3.04 26.62 -5.32
CA GLY A 249 -1.83 27.38 -5.60
C GLY A 249 -2.13 28.70 -6.31
N LYS A 250 -1.11 29.55 -6.43
CA LYS A 250 -1.20 30.82 -7.16
C LYS A 250 -1.66 30.56 -8.59
N ASN A 251 -2.71 31.24 -9.04
CA ASN A 251 -3.30 31.07 -10.39
C ASN A 251 -3.67 29.61 -10.76
N GLY A 252 -3.87 28.72 -9.78
CA GLY A 252 -4.16 27.31 -10.05
C GLY A 252 -2.95 26.45 -10.43
N GLU A 253 -1.73 26.98 -10.33
CA GLU A 253 -0.51 26.28 -10.79
C GLU A 253 -0.25 24.96 -10.07
N MET A 254 -0.53 24.90 -8.76
CA MET A 254 -0.30 23.69 -7.96
C MET A 254 -1.30 22.59 -8.36
N LEU A 255 -2.58 22.92 -8.45
CA LEU A 255 -3.61 21.97 -8.87
C LEU A 255 -3.38 21.48 -10.30
N LYS A 256 -2.93 22.37 -11.20
CA LYS A 256 -2.55 22.02 -12.58
C LYS A 256 -1.37 21.05 -12.59
N LYS A 257 -0.34 21.28 -11.77
CA LYS A 257 0.81 20.38 -11.62
C LYS A 257 0.37 18.99 -11.14
N ILE A 258 -0.41 18.93 -10.05
CA ILE A 258 -0.96 17.69 -9.50
C ILE A 258 -1.76 16.93 -10.55
N GLY A 259 -2.72 17.60 -11.22
CA GLY A 259 -3.56 17.00 -12.25
C GLY A 259 -2.76 16.50 -13.46
N THR A 260 -1.74 17.23 -13.89
CA THR A 260 -0.88 16.84 -15.01
C THR A 260 -0.08 15.58 -14.68
N MET A 261 0.52 15.51 -13.50
CA MET A 261 1.28 14.34 -13.04
C MET A 261 0.36 13.13 -12.82
N ALA A 262 -0.83 13.35 -12.26
CA ALA A 262 -1.77 12.26 -12.02
C ALA A 262 -2.32 11.70 -13.32
N ARG A 263 -2.70 12.56 -14.28
CA ARG A 263 -3.19 12.13 -15.59
C ARG A 263 -2.18 11.25 -16.31
N ALA A 264 -0.89 11.60 -16.29
CA ALA A 264 0.15 10.79 -16.94
C ALA A 264 0.23 9.36 -16.36
N ASP A 265 0.19 9.24 -15.02
CA ASP A 265 0.19 7.93 -14.36
C ASP A 265 -1.11 7.16 -14.61
N ILE A 266 -2.26 7.83 -14.63
CA ILE A 266 -3.57 7.21 -14.89
C ILE A 266 -3.65 6.74 -16.35
N GLU A 267 -3.17 7.50 -17.32
CA GLU A 267 -3.11 7.04 -18.73
C GLU A 267 -2.27 5.77 -18.87
N LYS A 268 -1.15 5.69 -18.15
CA LYS A 268 -0.31 4.49 -18.13
C LYS A 268 -1.04 3.30 -17.50
N PHE A 269 -1.76 3.53 -16.40
CA PHE A 269 -2.53 2.49 -15.70
C PHE A 269 -3.70 1.99 -16.55
N MET A 270 -4.48 2.89 -17.16
CA MET A 270 -5.66 2.54 -17.97
C MET A 270 -5.30 2.04 -19.38
N GLY A 271 -4.06 2.25 -19.83
CA GLY A 271 -3.65 1.91 -21.20
C GLY A 271 -4.30 2.78 -22.29
N THR A 272 -4.97 3.88 -21.93
CA THR A 272 -5.65 4.78 -22.87
C THR A 272 -5.58 6.25 -22.42
N LYS A 273 -6.06 7.17 -23.26
CA LYS A 273 -6.13 8.61 -22.97
C LYS A 273 -7.21 8.94 -21.95
N VAL A 274 -6.90 9.90 -21.08
CA VAL A 274 -7.77 10.29 -19.97
C VAL A 274 -7.98 11.79 -20.00
N TYR A 275 -9.24 12.22 -20.02
CA TYR A 275 -9.62 13.59 -19.76
C TYR A 275 -9.90 13.76 -18.25
N LEU A 276 -8.88 14.22 -17.52
CA LEU A 276 -8.95 14.42 -16.06
C LEU A 276 -9.38 15.85 -15.70
N GLN A 277 -10.49 15.98 -14.99
CA GLN A 277 -10.90 17.21 -14.31
C GLN A 277 -10.74 17.08 -12.80
N THR A 278 -10.18 18.11 -12.15
CA THR A 278 -9.94 18.12 -10.70
C THR A 278 -10.64 19.30 -10.03
N TRP A 279 -11.30 19.01 -8.90
CA TRP A 279 -12.00 19.98 -8.06
C TRP A 279 -11.42 19.98 -6.66
N VAL A 280 -11.47 21.11 -5.96
CA VAL A 280 -11.06 21.20 -4.54
C VAL A 280 -12.21 21.70 -3.68
N LYS A 281 -12.64 20.88 -2.72
CA LYS A 281 -13.74 21.18 -1.78
C LYS A 281 -13.26 21.09 -0.33
N VAL A 282 -13.83 21.92 0.53
CA VAL A 282 -13.54 21.90 1.97
C VAL A 282 -14.56 20.98 2.67
N LYS A 283 -14.06 20.08 3.51
CA LYS A 283 -14.85 19.24 4.41
C LYS A 283 -14.15 19.25 5.77
N ASP A 284 -14.61 20.13 6.66
CA ASP A 284 -13.95 20.38 7.94
C ASP A 284 -13.82 19.12 8.79
N SER A 285 -12.61 18.86 9.28
CA SER A 285 -12.26 17.76 10.19
C SER A 285 -12.80 16.40 9.74
N TRP A 286 -12.78 16.11 8.44
CA TRP A 286 -13.39 14.89 7.91
C TRP A 286 -12.76 13.61 8.47
N ARG A 287 -11.48 13.66 8.88
CA ARG A 287 -10.75 12.52 9.47
C ARG A 287 -11.32 12.03 10.79
N ASP A 288 -12.18 12.82 11.44
CA ASP A 288 -12.85 12.50 12.71
C ASP A 288 -14.38 12.32 12.56
N ARG A 289 -14.89 12.31 11.32
CA ARG A 289 -16.32 12.14 11.03
C ARG A 289 -16.60 10.81 10.35
N ASP A 290 -17.21 9.87 11.06
CA ASP A 290 -17.46 8.50 10.58
C ASP A 290 -18.23 8.44 9.26
N GLY A 291 -19.24 9.32 9.10
CA GLY A 291 -19.99 9.40 7.84
C GLY A 291 -19.11 9.76 6.64
N LEU A 292 -18.16 10.68 6.82
CA LEU A 292 -17.25 11.08 5.75
C LEU A 292 -16.15 10.03 5.51
N LEU A 293 -15.66 9.36 6.56
CA LEU A 293 -14.74 8.23 6.42
C LEU A 293 -15.35 7.14 5.54
N LYS A 294 -16.59 6.74 5.82
CA LYS A 294 -17.33 5.74 5.03
C LYS A 294 -17.52 6.20 3.58
N ASN A 295 -17.85 7.47 3.37
CA ASN A 295 -18.04 8.03 2.02
C ASN A 295 -16.74 8.02 1.21
N PHE A 296 -15.60 8.24 1.86
CA PHE A 296 -14.27 8.19 1.22
C PHE A 296 -13.68 6.78 1.13
N GLY A 297 -14.48 5.73 1.38
CA GLY A 297 -14.05 4.35 1.23
C GLY A 297 -13.30 3.77 2.43
N TYR A 298 -13.19 4.51 3.54
CA TYR A 298 -12.60 4.02 4.78
C TYR A 298 -13.68 3.30 5.61
N LYS A 299 -13.96 2.06 5.23
CA LYS A 299 -15.00 1.20 5.84
C LYS A 299 -14.31 0.12 6.67
N GLY A 300 -14.61 0.07 7.97
CA GLY A 300 -14.15 -0.97 8.88
C GLY A 300 -15.30 -1.61 9.63
#